data_AF-A0A919X0R8-F1
#
_entry.id   AF-A0A919X0R8-F1
#
_cell.length_a   1.000
_cell.length_b   1.000
_cell.length_c   1.000
_cell.angle_alpha   90.00
_cell.angle_beta   90.00
_cell.angle_gamma   90.00
#
_symmetry.space_group_name_H-M   'P 1'
#
loop_
_entity.id
_entity.type
_entity.pdbx_description
1 polymer ?
#
loop_
_entity_poly.entity_id
_entity_poly.type
_entity_poly.pdbx_seq_one_letter_code
_entity_poly.pdbx_strand_id
1 'polypeptide(L)'
;MNLFITLVIVPLVFIIIIGYFTGSKEFILGPNDDERKKSIKQKSIVQSWVTIILFLLTNFLIDLFNLQDERLSDITFIFPELFYLIILVVSYFIFLVINNKKMSA
;
A
#
# COMPACT_ATOMS: atom_id res chain seq x y z
N MET A 1 12.46 21.17 17.59
CA MET A 1 11.03 20.90 17.86
C MET A 1 10.30 20.36 16.62
N ASN A 2 10.46 20.95 15.42
CA ASN A 2 9.87 20.41 14.19
C ASN A 2 10.27 18.97 13.84
N LEU A 3 11.55 18.61 13.97
CA LEU A 3 12.05 17.29 13.56
C LEU A 3 11.46 16.14 14.41
N PHE A 4 11.26 16.37 15.72
CA PHE A 4 10.66 15.40 16.63
C PHE A 4 9.17 15.22 16.37
N ILE A 5 8.45 16.31 16.09
CA ILE A 5 7.03 16.28 15.69
C ILE A 5 6.88 15.47 14.40
N THR A 6 7.71 15.74 13.38
CA THR A 6 7.62 15.01 12.09
C THR A 6 8.01 13.54 12.21
N LEU A 7 9.03 13.18 12.98
CA LEU A 7 9.48 11.79 13.08
C LEU A 7 8.67 10.92 14.05
N VAL A 8 7.98 11.51 15.02
CA VAL A 8 7.26 10.75 16.07
C VAL A 8 5.75 10.95 15.98
N ILE A 9 5.29 12.19 15.84
CA ILE A 9 3.85 12.49 15.84
C ILE A 9 3.21 12.11 14.51
N VAL A 10 3.86 12.36 13.37
CA VAL A 10 3.30 12.01 12.06
C VAL A 10 3.09 10.49 11.91
N PRO A 11 4.07 9.62 12.25
CA PRO A 11 3.84 8.17 12.23
C PRO A 11 2.78 7.72 13.24
N LEU A 12 2.72 8.30 14.44
CA LEU A 12 1.69 7.97 15.43
C LEU A 12 0.28 8.31 14.95
N VAL A 13 0.09 9.51 14.40
CA VAL A 13 -1.18 9.93 13.80
C VAL A 13 -1.54 9.03 12.62
N PHE A 14 -0.56 8.67 11.80
CA PHE A 14 -0.76 7.76 10.68
C PHE A 14 -1.18 6.35 11.13
N ILE A 15 -0.55 5.80 12.18
CA ILE A 15 -0.94 4.51 12.78
C ILE A 15 -2.36 4.58 13.35
N ILE A 16 -2.74 5.69 14.00
CA ILE A 16 -4.11 5.89 14.51
C ILE A 16 -5.12 5.95 13.37
N ILE A 17 -4.82 6.69 12.30
CA ILE A 17 -5.68 6.77 11.10
C ILE A 17 -5.82 5.39 10.47
N ILE A 18 -4.71 4.68 10.23
CA ILE A 18 -4.75 3.32 9.69
C ILE A 18 -5.55 2.42 10.61
N GLY A 19 -5.28 2.43 11.92
CA GLY A 19 -5.99 1.64 12.92
C GLY A 19 -7.50 1.95 12.97
N TYR A 20 -7.90 3.18 12.68
CA TYR A 20 -9.31 3.56 12.55
C TYR A 20 -9.95 3.04 11.26
N PHE A 21 -9.23 3.13 10.13
CA PHE A 21 -9.71 2.66 8.83
C PHE A 21 -9.64 1.13 8.66
N THR A 22 -8.77 0.44 9.39
CA THR A 22 -8.58 -1.03 9.36
C THR A 22 -9.14 -1.74 10.58
N GLY A 23 -9.37 -1.03 11.69
CA GLY A 23 -9.98 -1.55 12.90
C GLY A 23 -11.46 -1.81 12.71
N SER A 24 -11.82 -3.08 12.60
CA SER A 24 -13.22 -3.50 12.57
C SER A 24 -13.93 -3.14 13.86
N LYS A 25 -14.88 -2.21 13.80
CA LYS A 25 -15.89 -1.99 14.84
C LYS A 25 -16.90 -3.16 14.97
N GLU A 26 -16.75 -4.20 14.16
CA GLU A 26 -17.68 -5.34 14.04
C GLU A 26 -17.05 -6.63 14.56
N PHE A 27 -16.67 -6.67 15.84
CA PHE A 27 -16.33 -7.95 16.49
C PHE A 27 -17.55 -8.64 17.13
N ILE A 28 -18.75 -8.04 17.09
CA ILE A 28 -19.90 -8.55 17.82
C ILE A 28 -21.20 -8.26 17.04
N LEU A 29 -21.78 -9.29 16.42
CA LEU A 29 -23.18 -9.42 15.91
C LEU A 29 -23.58 -8.74 14.58
N GLY A 30 -23.58 -9.53 13.48
CA GLY A 30 -24.30 -9.27 12.23
C GLY A 30 -23.94 -10.29 11.13
N PRO A 31 -24.87 -10.75 10.27
CA PRO A 31 -24.70 -11.98 9.49
C PRO A 31 -23.77 -11.80 8.28
N ASN A 32 -22.73 -12.65 8.18
CA ASN A 32 -21.98 -13.21 7.03
C ASN A 32 -21.58 -12.36 5.80
N ASP A 33 -22.17 -11.19 5.52
CA ASP A 33 -21.84 -10.33 4.38
C ASP A 33 -20.67 -9.38 4.66
N ASP A 34 -20.44 -9.02 5.93
CA ASP A 34 -19.30 -8.18 6.34
C ASP A 34 -17.99 -8.95 6.36
N GLU A 35 -17.99 -10.26 6.66
CA GLU A 35 -16.78 -11.09 6.63
C GLU A 35 -16.20 -11.19 5.22
N ARG A 36 -17.04 -11.36 4.21
CA ARG A 36 -16.62 -11.39 2.81
C ARG A 36 -16.00 -10.06 2.39
N LYS A 37 -16.67 -8.94 2.66
CA LYS A 37 -16.16 -7.61 2.33
C LYS A 37 -14.87 -7.29 3.08
N LYS A 38 -14.76 -7.69 4.35
CA LYS A 38 -13.56 -7.55 5.17
C LYS A 38 -12.40 -8.36 4.59
N SER A 39 -12.65 -9.62 4.21
CA SER A 39 -11.67 -10.50 3.57
C SER A 39 -11.18 -9.91 2.23
N ILE A 40 -12.10 -9.41 1.39
CA ILE A 40 -11.75 -8.73 0.13
C ILE A 40 -10.86 -7.51 0.38
N LYS A 41 -11.21 -6.66 1.35
CA LYS A 41 -10.40 -5.48 1.70
C LYS A 41 -9.03 -5.87 2.21
N GLN A 42 -8.94 -6.80 3.17
CA GLN A 42 -7.67 -7.27 3.71
C GLN A 42 -6.78 -7.88 2.63
N LYS A 43 -7.34 -8.74 1.77
CA LYS A 43 -6.61 -9.34 0.64
C LYS A 43 -6.08 -8.27 -0.31
N SER A 44 -6.87 -7.25 -0.60
CA SER A 44 -6.48 -6.15 -1.48
C SER A 44 -5.38 -5.28 -0.86
N ILE A 45 -5.42 -5.04 0.44
CA ILE A 45 -4.34 -4.37 1.20
C ILE A 45 -3.05 -5.18 1.13
N VAL A 46 -3.09 -6.47 1.45
CA VAL A 46 -1.89 -7.31 1.41
C VAL A 46 -1.30 -7.35 0.00
N GLN A 47 -2.14 -7.48 -1.03
CA GLN A 47 -1.68 -7.48 -2.42
C GLN A 47 -1.06 -6.14 -2.84
N SER A 48 -1.60 -5.00 -2.43
CA SER A 48 -0.99 -3.70 -2.72
C SER A 48 0.38 -3.55 -2.04
N TRP A 49 0.51 -4.04 -0.80
CA TRP A 49 1.79 -4.07 -0.09
C TRP A 49 2.82 -5.00 -0.74
N VAL A 50 2.39 -6.17 -1.23
CA VAL A 50 3.28 -7.08 -1.97
C VAL A 50 3.75 -6.44 -3.27
N THR A 51 2.88 -5.70 -3.98
CA THR A 51 3.25 -4.99 -5.21
C THR A 51 4.34 -3.95 -4.97
N ILE A 52 4.22 -3.11 -3.94
CA ILE A 52 5.26 -2.13 -3.63
C ILE A 52 6.56 -2.81 -3.22
N ILE A 53 6.51 -3.89 -2.43
CA ILE A 53 7.70 -4.66 -2.03
C ILE A 53 8.39 -5.24 -3.28
N LEU A 54 7.63 -5.84 -4.20
CA LEU A 54 8.17 -6.41 -5.42
C LEU A 54 8.78 -5.33 -6.33
N PHE A 55 8.13 -4.17 -6.43
CA PHE A 55 8.65 -3.02 -7.17
C PHE A 55 9.99 -2.57 -6.59
N LEU A 56 10.07 -2.34 -5.27
CA LEU A 56 11.30 -1.95 -4.58
C LEU A 56 12.40 -3.00 -4.74
N LEU A 57 12.07 -4.28 -4.59
CA LEU A 57 13.02 -5.37 -4.79
C LEU A 57 13.56 -5.39 -6.23
N THR A 58 12.71 -5.15 -7.22
CA THR A 58 13.12 -5.09 -8.62
C THR A 58 14.09 -3.94 -8.87
N ASN A 59 13.79 -2.74 -8.37
CA ASN A 59 14.70 -1.59 -8.49
C ASN A 59 16.03 -1.87 -7.79
N PHE A 60 15.99 -2.44 -6.57
CA PHE A 60 17.19 -2.83 -5.85
C PHE A 60 18.05 -3.83 -6.65
N LEU A 61 17.43 -4.82 -7.29
CA LEU A 61 18.17 -5.80 -8.10
C LEU A 61 18.76 -5.16 -9.37
N ILE A 62 18.02 -4.25 -10.02
CA ILE A 62 18.52 -3.50 -11.19
C ILE A 62 19.78 -2.72 -10.81
N ASP A 63 19.73 -2.02 -9.68
CA ASP A 63 20.87 -1.24 -9.16
C ASP A 63 22.03 -2.16 -8.75
N LEU A 64 21.73 -3.26 -8.05
CA LEU A 64 22.74 -4.23 -7.58
C LEU A 64 23.53 -4.86 -8.73
N PHE A 65 22.87 -5.15 -9.84
CA PHE A 65 23.50 -5.73 -11.03
C PHE A 65 23.93 -4.68 -12.06
N ASN A 66 23.81 -3.39 -11.75
CA ASN A 66 24.10 -2.28 -12.65
C ASN A 66 23.43 -2.42 -14.03
N LEU A 67 22.15 -2.85 -14.03
CA LEU A 67 21.33 -3.07 -15.24
C LEU A 67 20.57 -1.81 -15.67
N GLN A 68 21.02 -0.65 -15.20
CA GLN A 68 20.39 0.63 -15.49
C GLN A 68 20.59 0.99 -16.97
N ASP A 69 19.53 1.45 -17.63
CA ASP A 69 19.63 2.01 -18.97
C ASP A 69 20.16 3.45 -18.88
N GLU A 70 21.32 3.73 -19.49
CA GLU A 70 21.92 5.07 -19.55
C GLU A 70 20.96 6.12 -20.15
N ARG A 71 19.95 5.72 -20.93
CA ARG A 71 18.95 6.64 -21.47
C ARG A 71 17.95 7.13 -20.41
N LEU A 72 17.85 6.42 -19.30
CA LEU A 72 16.94 6.71 -18.19
C LEU A 72 17.68 7.30 -16.98
N SER A 73 19.01 7.40 -17.01
CA SER A 73 19.84 7.87 -15.89
C SER A 73 19.59 9.34 -15.52
N ASP A 74 19.09 10.14 -16.47
CA ASP A 74 18.83 11.57 -16.25
C ASP A 74 17.46 11.84 -15.58
N ILE A 75 16.64 10.81 -15.38
CA ILE A 75 15.31 10.96 -14.77
C ILE A 75 15.45 10.97 -13.25
N THR A 76 15.55 12.18 -12.69
CA THR A 76 15.57 12.36 -11.24
C THR A 76 14.13 12.45 -10.70
N PHE A 77 13.73 11.51 -9.85
CA PHE A 77 12.45 11.61 -9.13
C PHE A 77 12.57 12.61 -7.98
N ILE A 78 11.83 13.73 -8.08
CA ILE A 78 11.84 14.79 -7.06
C ILE A 78 11.20 14.33 -5.74
N PHE A 79 10.20 13.43 -5.82
CA PHE A 79 9.45 12.91 -4.66
C PHE A 79 9.22 11.40 -4.78
N PRO A 80 10.26 10.56 -4.58
CA PRO A 80 10.15 9.11 -4.72
C PRO A 80 9.13 8.50 -3.75
N GLU A 81 8.99 9.04 -2.55
CA GLU A 81 8.03 8.56 -1.55
C GLU A 81 6.58 8.75 -2.00
N LEU A 82 6.28 9.89 -2.64
CA LEU A 82 4.96 10.17 -3.17
C LEU A 82 4.63 9.21 -4.33
N PHE A 83 5.63 8.90 -5.16
CA PHE A 83 5.48 7.93 -6.24
C PHE A 83 5.15 6.53 -5.70
N TYR A 84 5.85 6.08 -4.65
CA TYR A 84 5.56 4.81 -4.00
C TYR A 84 4.17 4.79 -3.35
N LEU A 85 3.75 5.89 -2.72
CA LEU A 85 2.40 6.03 -2.15
C LEU A 85 1.32 5.92 -3.24
N ILE A 86 1.54 6.54 -4.41
CA ILE A 86 0.64 6.43 -5.57
C ILE A 86 0.53 4.97 -6.02
N ILE A 87 1.66 4.26 -6.17
CA ILE A 87 1.65 2.82 -6.52
C ILE A 87 0.83 2.02 -5.52
N LEU A 88 1.01 2.26 -4.22
CA LEU A 88 0.30 1.55 -3.16
C LEU A 88 -1.22 1.80 -3.23
N VAL A 89 -1.65 3.07 -3.38
CA VAL A 89 -3.07 3.43 -3.46
C VAL A 89 -3.72 2.90 -4.74
N VAL A 90 -3.08 3.10 -5.89
CA VAL A 90 -3.60 2.63 -7.19
C VAL A 90 -3.69 1.11 -7.21
N SER A 91 -2.66 0.40 -6.76
CA SER A 91 -2.69 -1.07 -6.68
C SER A 91 -3.77 -1.58 -5.74
N TYR A 92 -4.01 -0.92 -4.60
CA TYR A 92 -5.12 -1.27 -3.72
C TYR A 92 -6.47 -1.20 -4.43
N PHE A 93 -6.76 -0.11 -5.16
CA PHE A 93 -8.03 0.01 -5.89
C PHE A 93 -8.15 -1.03 -7.02
N ILE A 94 -7.07 -1.31 -7.75
CA ILE A 94 -7.04 -2.36 -8.77
C ILE A 94 -7.39 -3.71 -8.14
N PHE A 95 -6.71 -4.10 -7.05
CA PHE A 95 -6.98 -5.38 -6.38
C PHE A 95 -8.36 -5.42 -5.73
N LEU A 96 -8.87 -4.31 -5.22
CA LEU A 96 -10.22 -4.22 -4.68
C LEU A 96 -11.26 -4.52 -5.76
N VAL A 97 -11.12 -3.95 -6.95
CA VAL A 97 -11.99 -4.23 -8.09
C VAL A 97 -11.88 -5.70 -8.53
N ILE A 98 -10.65 -6.23 -8.65
CA ILE A 98 -10.42 -7.62 -9.06
C ILE A 98 -11.02 -8.61 -8.05
N ASN A 99 -10.76 -8.42 -6.76
CA ASN A 99 -11.23 -9.32 -5.71
C ASN A 99 -12.75 -9.25 -5.54
N ASN A 100 -13.35 -8.07 -5.68
CA ASN A 100 -14.81 -7.94 -5.72
C ASN A 100 -15.43 -8.70 -6.90
N LYS A 101 -14.85 -8.58 -8.11
CA LYS A 101 -15.33 -9.31 -9.30
C LYS A 101 -15.20 -10.83 -9.15
N LYS A 102 -14.08 -11.32 -8.60
CA LYS A 102 -13.81 -12.76 -8.46
C LYS A 102 -14.70 -13.47 -7.42
N MET A 103 -15.19 -12.76 -6.41
CA MET A 103 -16.04 -13.31 -5.35
C MET A 103 -17.53 -12.99 -5.54
N SER A 104 -17.88 -12.31 -6.64
CA SER A 104 -19.27 -12.06 -7.07
C SER A 104 -19.74 -13.06 -8.14
N ALA A 105 -18.83 -13.88 -8.66
CA ALA A 105 -19.11 -15.00 -9.57
C ALA A 105 -19.17 -16.30 -8.76
#